data_AF-Q5C0I8-F1
#
_entry.id   AF-Q5C0I8-F1
#
_cell.length_a   1.000
_cell.length_b   1.000
_cell.length_c   1.000
_cell.angle_alpha   90.00
_cell.angle_beta   90.00
_cell.angle_gamma   90.00
#
_symmetry.space_group_name_H-M   'P 1'
#
loop_
_entity.id
_entity.type
_entity.pdbx_description
1 polymer ?
#
loop_
_entity_poly.entity_id
_entity_poly.type
_entity_poly.pdbx_seq_one_letter_code
_entity_poly.pdbx_strand_id
1 'polypeptide(L)'
;ELLILIDRAVDPLTPLLHQLTYAGLVDEKWGIRFGICRPCLQTGNEAAKKVVLNSSDTVYAEIRDQIFSEVGLTLSKITKEVSTLVTESKSAKELTDLRRVVSKIPEMRSKQSQLEIHTSLAEEIHKYVSTDDFLSILRAQQDFINGYETDKAHPFIEECILRGAPIEEVLRLICIQSFCNGGLKQRLLDYYRNEIIQVYGFEHIFTLDNLERIGLLYESSSNVLSSIKYQ
;
A
#
# COMPACT_ATOMS: atom_id res chain seq x y z
N GLU A 1 9.69 -11.61 -30.20
CA GLU A 1 8.89 -10.86 -29.21
C GLU A 1 8.22 -11.88 -28.31
N LEU A 2 8.28 -11.70 -26.99
CA LEU A 2 7.74 -12.63 -26.00
C LEU A 2 6.55 -11.96 -25.32
N LEU A 3 5.38 -12.62 -25.32
CA LEU A 3 4.22 -12.24 -24.52
C LEU A 3 4.12 -13.20 -23.33
N ILE A 4 4.10 -12.66 -22.11
CA ILE A 4 3.90 -13.42 -20.88
C ILE A 4 2.50 -13.11 -20.36
N LEU A 5 1.67 -14.14 -20.20
CA LEU A 5 0.33 -14.04 -19.61
C LEU A 5 0.36 -14.73 -18.24
N ILE A 6 -0.02 -14.00 -17.20
CA ILE A 6 -0.07 -14.49 -15.82
C ILE A 6 -1.49 -14.28 -15.30
N ASP A 7 -2.13 -15.36 -14.89
CA ASP A 7 -3.41 -15.29 -14.19
C ASP A 7 -3.18 -14.89 -12.72
N ARG A 8 -3.97 -13.93 -12.22
CA ARG A 8 -3.89 -13.48 -10.82
C ARG A 8 -4.13 -14.63 -9.83
N ALA A 9 -4.94 -15.63 -10.21
CA ALA A 9 -5.26 -16.78 -9.38
C ALA A 9 -4.03 -17.64 -9.03
N VAL A 10 -2.93 -17.53 -9.79
CA VAL A 10 -1.66 -18.24 -9.51
C VAL A 10 -0.95 -17.68 -8.27
N ASP A 11 -1.21 -16.42 -7.92
CA ASP A 11 -0.65 -15.78 -6.73
C ASP A 11 -1.73 -14.87 -6.11
N PRO A 12 -2.68 -15.41 -5.35
CA PRO A 12 -3.70 -14.56 -4.73
C PRO A 12 -3.19 -13.88 -3.45
N LEU A 13 -1.99 -14.24 -2.96
CA LEU A 13 -1.39 -13.72 -1.73
C LEU A 13 -0.85 -12.30 -1.90
N THR A 14 -0.05 -12.03 -2.94
CA THR A 14 0.63 -10.73 -3.11
C THR A 14 -0.30 -9.51 -3.00
N PRO A 15 -1.52 -9.50 -3.60
CA PRO A 15 -2.45 -8.38 -3.46
C PRO A 15 -3.05 -8.19 -2.06
N LEU A 16 -3.02 -9.22 -1.21
CA LEU A 16 -3.53 -9.13 0.17
C LEU A 16 -2.54 -8.45 1.09
N LEU A 17 -1.24 -8.58 0.81
CA LEU A 17 -0.17 -8.01 1.62
C LEU A 17 -0.17 -6.48 1.53
N HIS A 18 0.22 -5.81 2.62
CA HIS A 18 0.43 -4.37 2.59
C HIS A 18 1.62 -4.04 1.69
N GLN A 19 1.41 -3.16 0.72
CA GLN A 19 2.50 -2.70 -0.14
C GLN A 19 3.43 -1.76 0.62
N LEU A 20 4.75 -1.88 0.39
CA LEU A 20 5.78 -1.12 1.12
C LEU A 20 6.62 -0.18 0.24
N THR A 21 6.28 -0.07 -1.05
CA THR A 21 6.85 0.95 -1.94
C THR A 21 6.17 2.29 -1.73
N TYR A 22 6.79 3.39 -2.17
CA TYR A 22 6.15 4.71 -2.10
C TYR A 22 4.77 4.75 -2.75
N ALA A 23 4.68 4.32 -4.02
CA ALA A 23 3.40 4.31 -4.73
C ALA A 23 2.39 3.33 -4.12
N GLY A 24 2.86 2.18 -3.65
CA GLY A 24 2.03 1.20 -2.95
C GLY A 24 1.39 1.79 -1.70
N LEU A 25 2.17 2.47 -0.85
CA LEU A 25 1.63 3.10 0.37
C LEU A 25 0.71 4.29 0.08
N VAL A 26 0.95 5.03 -1.01
CA VAL A 26 0.00 6.06 -1.46
C VAL A 26 -1.34 5.41 -1.84
N ASP A 27 -1.32 4.27 -2.53
CA ASP A 27 -2.52 3.53 -2.92
C ASP A 27 -3.23 2.88 -1.72
N GLU A 28 -2.50 2.28 -0.79
CA GLU A 28 -3.05 1.71 0.45
C GLU A 28 -3.75 2.78 1.29
N LYS A 29 -3.13 3.96 1.46
CA LYS A 29 -3.68 5.01 2.34
C LYS A 29 -4.80 5.83 1.70
N TRP A 30 -4.70 6.17 0.42
CA TRP A 30 -5.64 7.11 -0.22
C TRP A 30 -6.32 6.58 -1.47
N GLY A 31 -5.86 5.45 -2.01
CA GLY A 31 -6.27 4.95 -3.30
C GLY A 31 -5.74 5.81 -4.46
N ILE A 32 -5.29 5.14 -5.50
CA ILE A 32 -4.96 5.71 -6.80
C ILE A 32 -6.02 5.23 -7.78
N ARG A 33 -6.72 6.18 -8.41
CA ARG A 33 -7.73 5.91 -9.44
C ARG A 33 -7.41 6.74 -10.67
N PHE A 34 -7.12 6.07 -11.79
CA PHE A 34 -6.77 6.73 -13.05
C PHE A 34 -5.57 7.70 -12.91
N GLY A 35 -4.55 7.30 -12.15
CA GLY A 35 -3.37 8.14 -11.89
C GLY A 35 -3.65 9.37 -11.01
N ILE A 36 -4.74 9.35 -10.24
CA ILE A 36 -5.12 10.44 -9.34
C ILE A 36 -5.30 9.90 -7.93
N CYS A 37 -4.68 10.56 -6.94
CA CYS A 37 -4.99 10.38 -5.53
C CYS A 37 -5.57 11.68 -4.94
N ARG A 38 -6.31 11.55 -3.84
CA ARG A 38 -6.97 12.67 -3.15
C ARG A 38 -6.64 12.65 -1.66
N PRO A 39 -5.40 13.02 -1.28
CA PRO A 39 -5.01 13.05 0.13
C PRO A 39 -5.75 14.17 0.87
N CYS A 40 -6.17 13.87 2.10
CA CYS A 40 -6.59 14.86 3.07
C CYS A 40 -5.36 15.24 3.92
N LEU A 41 -4.66 16.32 3.53
CA LEU A 41 -3.36 16.70 4.10
C LEU A 41 -3.47 17.65 5.30
N GLN A 42 -4.68 18.04 5.72
CA GLN A 42 -4.89 18.99 6.82
C GLN A 42 -6.07 18.59 7.71
N THR A 43 -5.96 18.89 9.00
CA THR A 43 -7.03 18.79 9.98
C THR A 43 -7.99 19.98 9.83
N GLY A 44 -8.99 19.83 8.96
CA GLY A 44 -10.02 20.84 8.71
C GLY A 44 -11.03 20.39 7.66
N ASN A 45 -12.16 21.08 7.56
CA ASN A 45 -13.26 20.78 6.63
C ASN A 45 -12.95 21.21 5.17
N GLU A 46 -11.69 21.14 4.74
CA GLU A 46 -11.28 21.47 3.38
C GLU A 46 -11.38 20.25 2.45
N ALA A 47 -11.74 20.50 1.20
CA ALA A 47 -11.88 19.45 0.20
C ALA A 47 -10.53 18.79 -0.10
N ALA A 48 -10.53 17.45 -0.23
CA ALA A 48 -9.33 16.68 -0.53
C ALA A 48 -8.63 17.19 -1.80
N LYS A 49 -7.33 17.48 -1.69
CA LYS A 49 -6.54 18.05 -2.79
C LYS A 49 -6.31 16.99 -3.85
N LYS A 50 -6.62 17.31 -5.11
CA LYS A 50 -6.34 16.42 -6.24
C LYS A 50 -4.84 16.42 -6.55
N VAL A 51 -4.20 15.25 -6.50
CA VAL A 51 -2.81 15.05 -6.91
C VAL A 51 -2.78 14.08 -8.09
N VAL A 52 -2.06 14.47 -9.16
CA VAL A 52 -1.89 13.64 -10.35
C VAL A 52 -0.54 12.93 -10.26
N LEU A 53 -0.55 11.62 -10.41
CA LEU A 53 0.60 10.72 -10.25
C LEU A 53 0.88 10.02 -11.58
N ASN A 54 1.90 10.47 -12.29
CA ASN A 54 2.38 9.84 -13.53
C ASN A 54 3.85 10.20 -13.79
N SER A 55 4.45 9.58 -14.80
CA SER A 55 5.88 9.74 -15.11
C SER A 55 6.28 11.11 -15.69
N SER A 56 5.35 12.05 -15.90
CA SER A 56 5.72 13.44 -16.21
C SER A 56 6.21 14.20 -14.98
N ASP A 57 5.90 13.70 -13.78
CA ASP A 57 6.50 14.15 -12.53
C ASP A 57 7.85 13.45 -12.33
N THR A 58 8.92 14.23 -12.41
CA THR A 58 10.30 13.71 -12.33
C THR A 58 10.66 13.24 -10.92
N VAL A 59 10.07 13.84 -9.89
CA VAL A 59 10.28 13.42 -8.50
C VAL A 59 9.53 12.12 -8.26
N TYR A 60 8.27 12.03 -8.68
CA TYR A 60 7.49 10.80 -8.57
C TYR A 60 8.15 9.63 -9.32
N ALA A 61 8.63 9.87 -10.54
CA ALA A 61 9.30 8.84 -11.33
C ALA A 61 10.54 8.26 -10.62
N GLU A 62 11.25 9.06 -9.82
CA GLU A 62 12.44 8.62 -9.07
C GLU A 62 12.08 7.84 -7.80
N ILE A 63 10.99 8.19 -7.11
CA ILE A 63 10.66 7.63 -5.79
C ILE A 63 9.58 6.54 -5.81
N ARG A 64 8.72 6.48 -6.83
CA ARG A 64 7.48 5.66 -6.81
C ARG A 64 7.72 4.17 -6.57
N ASP A 65 8.82 3.65 -7.08
CA ASP A 65 9.17 2.23 -7.07
C ASP A 65 10.16 1.90 -5.92
N GLN A 66 10.57 2.89 -5.11
CA GLN A 66 11.48 2.70 -3.98
C GLN A 66 10.74 2.13 -2.77
N ILE A 67 11.45 1.32 -1.98
CA ILE A 67 11.01 0.95 -0.63
C ILE A 67 10.89 2.23 0.19
N PHE A 68 9.78 2.38 0.92
CA PHE A 68 9.46 3.66 1.58
C PHE A 68 10.52 4.15 2.57
N SER A 69 11.25 3.25 3.21
CA SER A 69 12.36 3.58 4.12
C SER A 69 13.51 4.34 3.43
N GLU A 70 13.65 4.24 2.11
CA GLU A 70 14.69 4.90 1.32
C GLU A 70 14.25 6.26 0.77
N VAL A 71 12.95 6.49 0.66
CA VAL A 71 12.36 7.68 0.02
C VAL A 71 12.84 8.97 0.67
N GLY A 72 12.98 9.00 2.00
CA GLY A 72 13.45 10.18 2.72
C GLY A 72 14.88 10.62 2.32
N LEU A 73 15.76 9.66 2.04
CA LEU A 73 17.11 9.95 1.56
C LEU A 73 17.09 10.52 0.14
N THR A 74 16.27 9.94 -0.75
CA THR A 74 16.09 10.41 -2.13
C THR A 74 15.50 11.81 -2.17
N LEU A 75 14.42 12.10 -1.42
CA LEU A 75 13.83 13.43 -1.32
C LEU A 75 14.85 14.46 -0.79
N SER A 76 15.65 14.09 0.20
CA SER A 76 16.71 14.96 0.75
C SER A 76 17.79 15.28 -0.29
N LYS A 77 18.18 14.29 -1.11
CA LYS A 77 19.13 14.48 -2.21
C LYS A 77 18.56 15.44 -3.26
N ILE A 78 17.34 15.19 -3.72
CA ILE A 78 16.65 16.06 -4.70
C ILE A 78 16.52 17.49 -4.16
N THR A 79 16.18 17.65 -2.88
CA THR A 79 16.08 18.96 -2.21
C THR A 79 17.39 19.74 -2.27
N LYS A 80 18.52 19.06 -2.01
CA LYS A 80 19.86 19.68 -2.09
C LYS A 80 20.20 20.09 -3.52
N GLU A 81 19.96 19.23 -4.51
CA GLU A 81 20.20 19.54 -5.93
C GLU A 81 19.42 20.78 -6.39
N VAL A 82 18.12 20.82 -6.06
CA VAL A 82 17.26 21.97 -6.38
C VAL A 82 17.75 23.24 -5.69
N SER A 83 18.18 23.15 -4.43
CA SER A 83 18.69 24.31 -3.67
C SER A 83 19.98 24.88 -4.26
N THR A 84 20.89 24.00 -4.70
CA THR A 84 22.12 24.40 -5.40
C THR A 84 21.81 25.13 -6.70
N LEU A 85 20.93 24.57 -7.53
CA LEU A 85 20.52 25.18 -8.80
C LEU A 85 19.86 26.56 -8.61
N VAL A 86 19.03 26.73 -7.57
CA VAL A 86 18.44 28.03 -7.23
C VAL A 86 19.52 29.04 -6.83
N THR A 87 20.52 28.60 -6.09
CA THR A 87 21.61 29.47 -5.61
C THR A 87 22.51 29.91 -6.75
N GLU A 88 22.91 28.98 -7.63
CA GLU A 88 23.64 29.26 -8.87
C GLU A 88 22.87 30.21 -9.79
N SER A 89 21.54 30.02 -9.89
CA SER A 89 20.68 30.89 -10.69
C SER A 89 20.67 32.33 -10.18
N LYS A 90 20.75 32.53 -8.86
CA LYS A 90 20.80 33.87 -8.24
C LYS A 90 22.18 34.53 -8.34
N SER A 91 23.26 33.75 -8.50
CA SER A 91 24.63 34.25 -8.54
C SER A 91 25.17 34.52 -9.94
N ALA A 92 24.43 34.17 -11.00
CA ALA A 92 24.81 34.40 -12.38
C ALA A 92 24.95 35.91 -12.72
N LYS A 93 26.14 36.31 -13.20
CA LYS A 93 26.47 37.71 -13.56
C LYS A 93 26.75 37.93 -15.04
N GLU A 94 27.16 36.88 -15.76
CA GLU A 94 27.45 36.97 -17.19
C GLU A 94 26.20 36.75 -18.05
N LEU A 95 26.14 37.43 -19.20
CA LEU A 95 24.94 37.47 -20.06
C LEU A 95 24.63 36.10 -20.71
N THR A 96 25.67 35.30 -20.96
CA THR A 96 25.59 33.90 -21.41
C THR A 96 25.02 32.98 -20.33
N ASP A 97 25.46 33.14 -19.08
CA ASP A 97 24.96 32.40 -17.92
C ASP A 97 23.51 32.75 -17.59
N LEU A 98 23.15 34.03 -17.68
CA LEU A 98 21.77 34.49 -17.49
C LEU A 98 20.80 33.84 -18.47
N ARG A 99 21.16 33.72 -19.76
CA ARG A 99 20.31 33.04 -20.76
C ARG A 99 20.13 31.56 -20.43
N ARG A 100 21.20 30.88 -20.03
CA ARG A 100 21.18 29.47 -19.62
C ARG A 100 20.30 29.25 -18.39
N VAL A 101 20.45 30.10 -17.37
CA VAL A 101 19.64 30.05 -16.14
C VAL A 101 18.16 30.28 -16.44
N VAL A 102 17.82 31.35 -17.18
CA VAL A 102 16.43 31.69 -17.51
C VAL A 102 15.73 30.54 -18.23
N SER A 103 16.42 29.83 -19.11
CA SER A 103 15.85 28.67 -19.82
C SER A 103 15.46 27.50 -18.91
N LYS A 104 16.11 27.35 -17.74
CA LYS A 104 15.90 26.25 -16.79
C LYS A 104 14.93 26.59 -15.65
N ILE A 105 14.55 27.86 -15.48
CA ILE A 105 13.64 28.31 -14.41
C ILE A 105 12.30 27.55 -14.41
N PRO A 106 11.62 27.34 -15.55
CA PRO A 106 10.32 26.65 -15.55
C PRO A 106 10.41 25.22 -15.04
N GLU A 107 11.42 24.47 -15.51
CA GLU A 107 11.69 23.10 -15.06
C GLU A 107 12.00 23.06 -13.56
N MET A 108 12.87 23.96 -13.09
CA MET A 108 13.21 24.08 -11.67
C MET A 108 11.99 24.38 -10.79
N ARG A 109 11.11 25.31 -11.22
CA ARG A 109 9.87 25.62 -10.50
C ARG A 109 8.90 24.44 -10.47
N SER A 110 8.79 23.71 -11.58
CA SER A 110 8.00 22.47 -11.64
C SER A 110 8.54 21.46 -10.65
N LYS A 111 9.86 21.19 -10.67
CA LYS A 111 10.51 20.22 -9.77
C LYS A 111 10.39 20.63 -8.29
N GLN A 112 10.43 21.92 -7.97
CA GLN A 112 10.13 22.43 -6.62
C GLN A 112 8.71 22.11 -6.17
N SER A 113 7.72 22.38 -7.03
CA SER A 113 6.32 22.10 -6.71
C SER A 113 6.05 20.60 -6.55
N GLN A 114 6.65 19.76 -7.40
CA GLN A 114 6.59 18.30 -7.31
C GLN A 114 7.21 17.82 -5.99
N LEU A 115 8.40 18.32 -5.65
CA LEU A 115 9.10 17.99 -4.41
C LEU A 115 8.28 18.36 -3.17
N GLU A 116 7.62 19.53 -3.16
CA GLU A 116 6.75 19.94 -2.06
C GLU A 116 5.59 18.95 -1.86
N ILE A 117 4.89 18.60 -2.95
CA ILE A 117 3.79 17.62 -2.91
C ILE A 117 4.27 16.28 -2.33
N HIS A 118 5.38 15.75 -2.85
CA HIS A 118 5.88 14.43 -2.45
C HIS A 118 6.47 14.42 -1.05
N THR A 119 7.01 15.53 -0.58
CA THR A 119 7.45 15.69 0.82
C THR A 119 6.24 15.63 1.76
N SER A 120 5.19 16.40 1.49
CA SER A 120 3.96 16.36 2.32
C SER A 120 3.28 14.98 2.30
N LEU A 121 3.21 14.33 1.13
CA LEU A 121 2.70 12.95 1.04
C LEU A 121 3.56 11.98 1.85
N ALA A 122 4.89 12.07 1.76
CA ALA A 122 5.81 11.20 2.49
C ALA A 122 5.69 11.40 4.01
N GLU A 123 5.50 12.63 4.48
CA GLU A 123 5.26 12.91 5.91
C GLU A 123 3.97 12.23 6.40
N GLU A 124 2.89 12.32 5.63
CA GLU A 124 1.62 11.67 5.98
C GLU A 124 1.68 10.15 5.90
N ILE A 125 2.40 9.59 4.94
CA ILE A 125 2.66 8.14 4.89
C ILE A 125 3.50 7.73 6.11
N HIS A 126 4.53 8.51 6.45
CA HIS A 126 5.38 8.23 7.61
C HIS A 126 4.56 8.14 8.91
N LYS A 127 3.62 9.09 9.11
CA LYS A 127 2.67 9.03 10.25
C LYS A 127 1.84 7.75 10.23
N TYR A 128 1.31 7.36 9.07
CA TYR A 128 0.50 6.15 8.92
C TYR A 128 1.28 4.87 9.22
N VAL A 129 2.46 4.70 8.61
CA VAL A 129 3.26 3.48 8.78
C VAL A 129 3.93 3.38 10.15
N SER A 130 3.94 4.47 10.92
CA SER A 130 4.46 4.49 12.30
C SER A 130 3.36 4.23 13.35
N THR A 131 2.11 4.02 12.94
CA THR A 131 1.03 3.65 13.88
C THR A 131 1.20 2.23 14.41
N ASP A 132 0.82 2.01 15.67
CA ASP A 132 0.86 0.68 16.26
C ASP A 132 -0.03 -0.32 15.51
N ASP A 133 -1.18 0.13 14.99
CA ASP A 133 -2.08 -0.69 14.18
C ASP A 133 -1.38 -1.18 12.90
N PHE A 134 -0.79 -0.27 12.11
CA PHE A 134 -0.07 -0.64 10.89
C PHE A 134 1.10 -1.59 11.17
N LEU A 135 1.90 -1.30 12.22
CA LEU A 135 3.02 -2.15 12.60
C LEU A 135 2.56 -3.53 13.07
N SER A 136 1.43 -3.62 13.76
CA SER A 136 0.85 -4.89 14.22
C SER A 136 0.27 -5.70 13.06
N ILE A 137 -0.38 -5.04 12.09
CA ILE A 137 -0.79 -5.67 10.83
C ILE A 137 0.43 -6.24 10.10
N LEU A 138 1.50 -5.47 9.92
CA LEU A 138 2.70 -5.96 9.24
C LEU A 138 3.35 -7.14 9.97
N ARG A 139 3.40 -7.11 11.30
CA ARG A 139 3.91 -8.24 12.09
C ARG A 139 3.08 -9.50 11.86
N ALA A 140 1.75 -9.40 11.96
CA ALA A 140 0.86 -10.54 11.70
C ALA A 140 1.03 -11.09 10.27
N GLN A 141 1.13 -10.21 9.26
CA GLN A 141 1.39 -10.63 7.87
C GLN A 141 2.73 -11.35 7.74
N GLN A 142 3.80 -10.85 8.36
CA GLN A 142 5.12 -11.47 8.35
C GLN A 142 5.10 -12.83 9.06
N ASP A 143 4.42 -12.93 10.19
CA ASP A 143 4.28 -14.18 10.94
C ASP A 143 3.60 -15.25 10.08
N PHE A 144 2.49 -14.92 9.43
CA PHE A 144 1.80 -15.86 8.53
C PHE A 144 2.65 -16.27 7.33
N ILE A 145 3.33 -15.33 6.67
CA ILE A 145 4.24 -15.63 5.55
C ILE A 145 5.36 -16.60 5.99
N ASN A 146 5.86 -16.43 7.21
CA ASN A 146 6.90 -17.29 7.78
C ASN A 146 6.35 -18.61 8.36
N GLY A 147 5.03 -18.84 8.33
CA GLY A 147 4.38 -20.04 8.82
C GLY A 147 4.19 -20.09 10.34
N TYR A 148 4.19 -18.94 11.01
CA TYR A 148 3.93 -18.82 12.44
C TYR A 148 2.45 -18.54 12.71
N GLU A 149 1.91 -19.17 13.76
CA GLU A 149 0.54 -18.94 14.28
C GLU A 149 -0.59 -19.03 13.22
N THR A 150 -0.41 -19.89 12.22
CA THR A 150 -1.35 -20.05 11.10
C THR A 150 -2.51 -21.01 11.40
N ASP A 151 -2.45 -21.81 12.46
CA ASP A 151 -3.40 -22.91 12.73
C ASP A 151 -4.42 -22.63 13.85
N LYS A 152 -4.41 -21.42 14.41
CA LYS A 152 -5.24 -21.00 15.57
C LYS A 152 -5.82 -19.60 15.34
N ALA A 153 -6.77 -19.20 16.18
CA ALA A 153 -7.20 -17.80 16.21
C ALA A 153 -6.03 -16.91 16.62
N HIS A 154 -5.69 -15.94 15.78
CA HIS A 154 -4.61 -14.99 16.03
C HIS A 154 -5.11 -13.85 16.93
N PRO A 155 -4.45 -13.57 18.09
CA PRO A 155 -4.94 -12.59 19.07
C PRO A 155 -5.16 -11.20 18.50
N PHE A 156 -4.27 -10.74 17.61
CA PHE A 156 -4.42 -9.43 16.97
C PHE A 156 -5.63 -9.37 16.02
N ILE A 157 -6.00 -10.49 15.35
CA ILE A 157 -7.20 -10.52 14.49
C ILE A 157 -8.45 -10.41 15.38
N GLU A 158 -8.48 -11.14 16.50
CA GLU A 158 -9.57 -11.03 17.48
C GLU A 158 -9.69 -9.60 18.02
N GLU A 159 -8.57 -8.96 18.35
CA GLU A 159 -8.52 -7.56 18.79
C GLU A 159 -9.07 -6.60 17.72
N CYS A 160 -8.69 -6.77 16.45
CA CYS A 160 -9.23 -5.96 15.35
C CYS A 160 -10.74 -6.12 15.20
N ILE A 161 -11.25 -7.36 15.29
CA ILE A 161 -12.68 -7.65 15.25
C ILE A 161 -13.39 -6.97 16.43
N LEU A 162 -12.90 -7.14 17.66
CA LEU A 162 -13.52 -6.58 18.86
C LEU A 162 -13.58 -5.04 18.85
N ARG A 163 -12.61 -4.38 18.20
CA ARG A 163 -12.60 -2.92 18.03
C ARG A 163 -13.47 -2.43 16.89
N GLY A 164 -13.98 -3.31 16.03
CA GLY A 164 -14.68 -2.94 14.80
C GLY A 164 -13.75 -2.24 13.82
N ALA A 165 -12.49 -2.69 13.69
CA ALA A 165 -11.57 -2.22 12.65
C ALA A 165 -12.17 -2.42 11.25
N PRO A 166 -11.74 -1.68 10.21
CA PRO A 166 -12.26 -1.85 8.85
C PRO A 166 -12.31 -3.32 8.42
N ILE A 167 -13.46 -3.78 7.94
CA ILE A 167 -13.67 -5.20 7.66
C ILE A 167 -12.71 -5.72 6.59
N GLU A 168 -12.33 -4.88 5.63
CA GLU A 168 -11.39 -5.20 4.57
C GLU A 168 -10.01 -5.58 5.14
N GLU A 169 -9.55 -4.89 6.19
CA GLU A 169 -8.27 -5.20 6.85
C GLU A 169 -8.34 -6.55 7.58
N VAL A 170 -9.43 -6.80 8.29
CA VAL A 170 -9.66 -8.07 9.00
C VAL A 170 -9.76 -9.23 8.03
N LEU A 171 -10.55 -9.09 6.96
CA LEU A 171 -10.69 -10.13 5.94
C LEU A 171 -9.37 -10.38 5.22
N ARG A 172 -8.56 -9.35 4.93
CA ARG A 172 -7.20 -9.52 4.38
C ARG A 172 -6.35 -10.38 5.30
N LEU A 173 -6.31 -10.10 6.61
CA LEU A 173 -5.53 -10.88 7.57
C LEU A 173 -5.98 -12.34 7.64
N ILE A 174 -7.29 -12.59 7.71
CA ILE A 174 -7.85 -13.95 7.75
C ILE A 174 -7.54 -14.71 6.45
N CYS A 175 -7.63 -14.06 5.29
CA CYS A 175 -7.32 -14.67 4.00
C CYS A 175 -5.82 -14.98 3.86
N ILE A 176 -4.94 -14.09 4.33
CA ILE A 176 -3.48 -14.35 4.37
C ILE A 176 -3.20 -15.56 5.25
N GLN A 177 -3.78 -15.60 6.45
CA GLN A 177 -3.63 -16.73 7.37
C GLN A 177 -4.12 -18.03 6.74
N SER A 178 -5.30 -18.02 6.11
CA SER A 178 -5.85 -19.18 5.40
C SER A 178 -4.94 -19.66 4.28
N PHE A 179 -4.48 -18.74 3.42
CA PHE A 179 -3.62 -19.07 2.30
C PHE A 179 -2.28 -19.65 2.75
N CYS A 180 -1.61 -19.00 3.71
CA CYS A 180 -0.32 -19.46 4.25
C CYS A 180 -0.43 -20.80 5.00
N ASN A 181 -1.60 -21.14 5.54
CA ASN A 181 -1.82 -22.43 6.21
C ASN A 181 -2.27 -23.57 5.28
N GLY A 182 -2.56 -23.29 4.01
CA GLY A 182 -3.21 -24.26 3.11
C GLY A 182 -4.68 -24.52 3.49
N GLY A 183 -5.38 -23.47 3.92
CA GLY A 183 -6.74 -23.49 4.44
C GLY A 183 -6.77 -23.50 5.97
N LEU A 184 -7.91 -23.20 6.57
CA LEU A 184 -8.11 -23.22 8.02
C LEU A 184 -8.92 -24.46 8.42
N LYS A 185 -8.64 -25.05 9.59
CA LYS A 185 -9.47 -26.14 10.11
C LYS A 185 -10.91 -25.66 10.28
N GLN A 186 -11.89 -26.52 10.03
CA GLN A 186 -13.33 -26.19 10.11
C GLN A 186 -13.70 -25.39 11.37
N ARG A 187 -13.20 -25.83 12.54
CA ARG A 187 -13.45 -25.15 13.82
C ARG A 187 -12.97 -23.70 13.84
N LEU A 188 -11.81 -23.41 13.27
CA LEU A 188 -11.25 -22.06 13.21
C LEU A 188 -11.96 -21.21 12.15
N LEU A 189 -12.30 -21.82 11.01
CA LEU A 189 -13.08 -21.18 9.96
C LEU A 189 -14.45 -20.73 10.48
N ASP A 190 -15.17 -21.62 11.17
CA ASP A 190 -16.48 -21.33 11.76
C ASP A 190 -16.37 -20.27 12.88
N TYR A 191 -15.28 -20.30 13.66
CA TYR A 191 -15.01 -19.25 14.65
C TYR A 191 -14.93 -17.87 13.98
N TYR A 192 -14.06 -17.69 12.98
CA TYR A 192 -13.95 -16.41 12.29
C TYR A 192 -15.23 -15.98 11.59
N ARG A 193 -15.96 -16.91 10.96
CA ARG A 193 -17.26 -16.62 10.34
C ARG A 193 -18.26 -16.04 11.35
N ASN A 194 -18.36 -16.67 12.52
CA ASN A 194 -19.29 -16.22 13.57
C ASN A 194 -18.90 -14.85 14.12
N GLU A 195 -17.62 -14.63 14.41
CA GLU A 195 -17.12 -13.33 14.90
C GLU A 195 -17.36 -12.21 13.89
N ILE A 196 -17.10 -12.47 12.60
CA ILE A 196 -17.34 -11.48 11.53
C ILE A 196 -18.83 -11.15 11.43
N ILE A 197 -19.71 -12.15 11.38
CA ILE A 197 -21.16 -11.93 11.28
C ILE A 197 -21.68 -11.18 12.51
N GLN A 198 -21.18 -11.50 13.70
CA GLN A 198 -21.62 -10.91 14.95
C GLN A 198 -21.23 -9.42 15.08
N VAL A 199 -20.02 -9.05 14.63
CA VAL A 199 -19.52 -7.67 14.75
C VAL A 199 -19.93 -6.80 13.56
N TYR A 200 -19.80 -7.32 12.33
CA TYR A 200 -19.93 -6.53 11.12
C TYR A 200 -21.29 -6.63 10.43
N GLY A 201 -22.10 -7.64 10.79
CA GLY A 201 -23.44 -7.82 10.25
C GLY A 201 -23.62 -9.07 9.39
N PHE A 202 -24.87 -9.51 9.30
CA PHE A 202 -25.26 -10.74 8.62
C PHE A 202 -25.08 -10.69 7.09
N GLU A 203 -25.09 -9.50 6.51
CA GLU A 203 -24.81 -9.26 5.09
C GLU A 203 -23.46 -9.85 4.63
N HIS A 204 -22.49 -9.95 5.53
CA HIS A 204 -21.16 -10.47 5.22
C HIS A 204 -21.11 -12.00 5.05
N ILE A 205 -22.22 -12.71 5.27
CA ILE A 205 -22.33 -14.12 4.88
C ILE A 205 -22.04 -14.32 3.39
N PHE A 206 -22.50 -13.40 2.54
CA PHE A 206 -22.25 -13.43 1.10
C PHE A 206 -20.80 -13.05 0.78
N THR A 207 -20.20 -12.14 1.55
CA THR A 207 -18.78 -11.80 1.43
C THR A 207 -17.90 -13.03 1.72
N LEU A 208 -18.20 -13.76 2.79
CA LEU A 208 -17.45 -14.95 3.20
C LEU A 208 -17.61 -16.12 2.20
N ASP A 209 -18.82 -16.35 1.69
CA ASP A 209 -19.07 -17.34 0.62
C ASP A 209 -18.32 -16.97 -0.67
N ASN A 210 -18.28 -15.69 -1.03
CA ASN A 210 -17.49 -15.23 -2.18
C ASN A 210 -15.98 -15.46 -1.97
N LEU A 211 -15.44 -15.18 -0.77
CA LEU A 211 -14.03 -15.43 -0.44
C LEU A 211 -13.66 -16.92 -0.50
N GLU A 212 -14.58 -17.80 -0.09
CA GLU A 212 -14.42 -19.25 -0.22
C GLU A 212 -14.42 -19.68 -1.69
N ARG A 213 -15.36 -19.18 -2.49
CA ARG A 213 -15.45 -19.51 -3.92
C ARG A 213 -14.22 -19.11 -4.73
N ILE A 214 -13.57 -18.00 -4.36
CA ILE A 214 -12.33 -17.55 -5.02
C ILE A 214 -11.05 -18.15 -4.39
N GLY A 215 -11.19 -19.07 -3.42
CA GLY A 215 -10.07 -19.80 -2.83
C GLY A 215 -9.19 -18.99 -1.87
N LEU A 216 -9.71 -17.89 -1.32
CA LEU A 216 -8.99 -17.07 -0.33
C LEU A 216 -9.26 -17.47 1.13
N LEU A 217 -10.43 -18.05 1.39
CA LEU A 217 -10.82 -18.49 2.73
C LEU A 217 -11.53 -19.85 2.65
N TYR A 218 -10.80 -20.93 2.90
CA TYR A 218 -11.30 -22.29 2.68
C TYR A 218 -10.91 -23.25 3.80
N GLU A 219 -11.64 -24.36 3.91
CA GLU A 219 -11.33 -25.43 4.87
C GLU A 219 -10.02 -26.14 4.48
N SER A 220 -9.12 -26.33 5.44
CA SER A 220 -7.91 -27.12 5.27
C SER A 220 -8.30 -28.57 4.95
N SER A 221 -8.25 -28.95 3.68
CA SER A 221 -8.47 -30.34 3.31
C SER A 221 -7.14 -31.09 3.47
N SER A 222 -7.17 -32.28 4.05
CA SER A 222 -6.00 -33.14 4.26
C SER A 222 -5.30 -33.60 2.96
N ASN A 223 -5.67 -33.08 1.78
CA ASN A 223 -5.18 -33.48 0.44
C ASN A 223 -5.26 -32.41 -0.69
N VAL A 224 -5.26 -31.10 -0.42
CA VAL A 224 -5.50 -30.06 -1.48
C VAL A 224 -4.36 -29.85 -2.47
N LEU A 225 -3.14 -30.32 -2.20
CA LEU A 225 -2.07 -30.28 -3.22
C LEU A 225 -2.41 -31.11 -4.48
N SER A 226 -3.49 -31.90 -4.46
CA SER A 226 -4.03 -32.61 -5.64
C SER A 226 -5.16 -31.89 -6.39
N SER A 227 -5.69 -30.80 -5.84
CA SER A 227 -6.93 -30.14 -6.31
C SER A 227 -6.70 -28.82 -7.04
N ILE A 228 -5.48 -28.28 -7.05
CA ILE A 228 -5.07 -27.27 -8.04
C ILE A 228 -4.83 -27.99 -9.37
N LYS A 229 -5.88 -28.61 -9.90
CA LYS A 229 -5.95 -28.97 -11.31
C LYS A 229 -6.47 -27.74 -12.01
N TYR A 230 -5.57 -27.08 -12.73
CA TYR A 230 -5.95 -26.19 -13.84
C TYR A 230 -7.00 -26.92 -14.69
N GLN A 231 -8.26 -26.49 -14.58
CA GLN A 231 -9.29 -26.71 -15.58
C GLN A 231 -9.44 -25.45 -16.40
#